data_AF-A0A1C5PQG3-F1
#
_entry.id   AF-A0A1C5PQG3-F1
#
_cell.length_a   1.000
_cell.length_b   1.000
_cell.length_c   1.000
_cell.angle_alpha   90.00
_cell.angle_beta   90.00
_cell.angle_gamma   90.00
#
_symmetry.space_group_name_H-M   'P 1'
#
loop_
_entity.id
_entity.type
_entity.pdbx_description
1 polymer ?
#
loop_
_entity_poly.entity_id
_entity_poly.type
_entity_poly.pdbx_seq_one_letter_code
_entity_poly.pdbx_strand_id
1 'polypeptide(L)'
;MLDALAVVEGRPCRCSEQDSCCDCAFRPDTIQCQCNSEYGMMIKRTWLYSNMAEATLWDKVPVNARILVSMNGQKWEKRHYAGRVEDGRVGSFGDGRTSWTREDNEDITFWRYAVLAENA
;
A
#
# COMPACT_ATOMS: atom_id res chain seq x y z
N MET A 1 8.63 9.36 16.08
CA MET A 1 7.48 9.92 15.32
C MET A 1 6.41 8.88 14.95
N LEU A 2 6.40 7.68 15.56
CA LEU A 2 5.29 6.70 15.56
C LEU A 2 4.75 6.43 16.98
N ASP A 3 5.60 6.75 17.94
CA ASP A 3 5.51 6.74 19.40
C ASP A 3 4.32 7.58 19.93
N ALA A 4 3.68 8.38 19.07
CA ALA A 4 2.48 9.13 19.40
C ALA A 4 1.30 8.82 18.47
N LEU A 5 1.36 7.80 17.61
CA LEU A 5 0.26 7.41 16.71
C LEU A 5 -0.73 6.49 17.43
N ALA A 6 -2.02 6.72 17.27
CA ALA A 6 -3.11 5.82 17.63
C ALA A 6 -4.13 5.79 16.47
N VAL A 7 -4.99 4.77 16.42
CA VAL A 7 -6.06 4.67 15.43
C VAL A 7 -7.35 4.36 16.14
N VAL A 8 -8.34 5.24 16.05
CA VAL A 8 -9.66 5.07 16.66
C VAL A 8 -10.68 5.12 15.52
N GLU A 9 -11.53 4.10 15.42
CA GLU A 9 -12.53 3.97 14.33
C GLU A 9 -11.91 4.09 12.92
N GLY A 10 -10.70 3.56 12.73
CA GLY A 10 -9.97 3.61 11.46
C GLY A 10 -9.32 4.96 11.14
N ARG A 11 -9.41 5.97 12.03
CA ARG A 11 -8.80 7.29 11.84
C ARG A 11 -7.53 7.46 12.69
N PRO A 12 -6.44 8.00 12.13
CA PRO A 12 -5.23 8.27 12.89
C PRO A 12 -5.43 9.45 13.85
N CYS A 13 -5.02 9.27 15.11
CA CYS A 13 -5.03 10.29 16.15
C CYS A 13 -3.76 10.22 17.00
N ARG A 14 -3.59 11.15 17.95
CA ARG A 14 -2.43 11.13 18.85
C ARG A 14 -2.69 10.17 20.01
N CYS A 15 -1.79 9.23 20.29
CA CYS A 15 -1.82 8.41 21.50
C CYS A 15 -1.66 9.38 22.69
N SER A 16 -2.76 9.62 23.41
CA SER A 16 -2.74 10.22 24.74
C SER A 16 -2.91 9.07 25.71
N GLU A 17 -2.04 8.95 26.71
CA GLU A 17 -2.01 7.82 27.65
C GLU A 17 -3.29 7.67 28.49
N GLN A 18 -4.26 8.58 28.34
CA GLN A 18 -5.42 8.75 29.23
C GLN A 18 -6.77 8.46 28.54
N ASP A 19 -7.06 9.03 27.36
CA ASP A 19 -8.44 8.98 26.82
C ASP A 19 -8.57 8.25 25.47
N SER A 20 -7.49 8.09 24.71
CA SER A 20 -7.57 7.58 23.32
C SER A 20 -7.02 6.16 23.13
N CYS A 21 -6.47 5.53 24.18
CA CYS A 21 -5.84 4.21 24.06
C CYS A 21 -6.81 3.04 24.28
N CYS A 22 -7.96 3.27 24.93
CA CYS A 22 -8.94 2.23 25.21
C CYS A 22 -9.60 1.67 23.95
N ASP A 23 -9.86 2.57 22.98
CA ASP A 23 -10.52 2.28 21.70
C ASP A 23 -9.52 2.28 20.53
N CYS A 24 -8.23 2.28 20.83
CA CYS A 24 -7.19 2.25 19.81
C CYS A 24 -7.14 0.85 19.18
N ALA A 25 -7.18 0.78 17.85
CA ALA A 25 -7.01 -0.44 17.07
C ALA A 25 -5.64 -1.12 17.29
N PHE A 26 -4.68 -0.43 17.93
CA PHE A 26 -3.38 -0.98 18.33
C PHE A 26 -3.35 -1.47 19.78
N ARG A 27 -4.48 -1.45 20.48
CA ARG A 27 -4.61 -2.04 21.82
C ARG A 27 -4.86 -3.55 21.65
N PRO A 28 -3.93 -4.42 22.06
CA PRO A 28 -4.27 -5.84 22.20
C PRO A 28 -5.30 -6.02 23.33
N ASP A 29 -5.90 -7.21 23.46
CA ASP A 29 -6.90 -7.57 24.51
C ASP A 29 -6.43 -7.38 25.98
N THR A 30 -5.27 -6.76 26.18
CA THR A 30 -4.72 -6.40 27.47
C THR A 30 -5.27 -5.06 27.97
N ILE A 31 -5.49 -4.97 29.27
CA ILE A 31 -5.99 -3.77 29.96
C ILE A 31 -5.00 -2.58 29.84
N GLN A 32 -3.71 -2.83 29.57
CA GLN A 32 -2.66 -1.81 29.49
C GLN A 32 -2.39 -1.30 28.07
N CYS A 33 -2.12 0.00 27.96
CA CYS A 33 -1.79 0.65 26.69
C CYS A 33 -0.41 0.20 26.18
N GLN A 34 -0.39 -0.47 25.02
CA GLN A 34 0.84 -0.98 24.40
C GLN A 34 1.29 -0.16 23.19
N CYS A 35 0.75 1.05 22.97
CA CYS A 35 1.04 1.83 21.77
C CYS A 35 2.55 2.11 21.57
N ASN A 36 3.34 2.10 22.66
CA ASN A 36 4.80 2.30 22.64
C ASN A 36 5.63 1.06 23.00
N SER A 37 5.00 -0.11 23.16
CA SER A 37 5.74 -1.36 23.27
C SER A 37 6.34 -1.76 21.92
N GLU A 38 7.34 -2.63 21.91
CA GLU A 38 7.91 -3.18 20.68
C GLU A 38 6.82 -3.84 19.80
N TYR A 39 5.87 -4.54 20.43
CA TYR A 39 4.71 -5.14 19.78
C TYR A 39 3.77 -4.09 19.18
N GLY A 40 3.42 -3.02 19.93
CA GLY A 40 2.59 -1.94 19.42
C GLY A 40 3.26 -1.15 18.29
N MET A 41 4.58 -0.98 18.35
CA MET A 41 5.35 -0.39 17.25
C MET A 41 5.33 -1.28 16.00
N MET A 42 5.38 -2.60 16.16
CA MET A 42 5.25 -3.54 15.04
C MET A 42 3.87 -3.44 14.38
N ILE A 43 2.78 -3.41 15.16
CA ILE A 43 1.42 -3.25 14.62
C ILE A 43 1.24 -1.89 13.93
N LYS A 44 1.74 -0.79 14.52
CA LYS A 44 1.71 0.55 13.89
C LYS A 44 2.40 0.56 12.54
N ARG A 45 3.58 -0.06 12.45
CA ARG A 45 4.31 -0.20 11.17
C ARG A 45 3.47 -0.99 10.19
N THR A 46 2.95 -2.15 10.57
CA THR A 46 2.11 -2.97 9.67
C THR A 46 0.87 -2.20 9.19
N TRP A 47 0.15 -1.52 10.08
CA TRP A 47 -1.00 -0.69 9.72
C TRP A 47 -0.61 0.46 8.79
N LEU A 48 0.49 1.17 9.10
CA LEU A 48 0.99 2.24 8.25
C LEU A 48 1.40 1.72 6.88
N TYR A 49 2.08 0.56 6.80
CA TYR A 49 2.43 -0.07 5.53
C TYR A 49 1.17 -0.50 4.77
N SER A 50 0.18 -1.14 5.40
CA SER A 50 -1.07 -1.50 4.73
C SER A 50 -1.85 -0.27 4.24
N ASN A 51 -1.86 0.84 4.99
CA ASN A 51 -2.57 2.06 4.61
C ASN A 51 -1.76 2.93 3.62
N MET A 52 -0.42 2.89 3.66
CA MET A 52 0.44 3.61 2.72
C MET A 52 0.69 2.84 1.42
N ALA A 53 0.62 1.50 1.43
CA ALA A 53 1.06 0.64 0.33
C ALA A 53 0.13 0.66 -0.88
N GLU A 54 -1.18 0.88 -0.71
CA GLU A 54 -2.09 0.88 -1.87
C GLU A 54 -2.30 2.27 -2.49
N ALA A 55 -2.42 3.32 -1.69
CA ALA A 55 -2.64 4.66 -2.23
C ALA A 55 -1.32 5.37 -2.58
N THR A 56 -0.41 5.56 -1.61
CA THR A 56 0.71 6.51 -1.76
C THR A 56 1.95 6.03 -2.50
N LEU A 57 2.18 4.72 -2.58
CA LEU A 57 3.37 4.21 -3.27
C LEU A 57 3.27 4.48 -4.78
N TRP A 58 2.16 4.08 -5.39
CA TRP A 58 1.98 4.14 -6.85
C TRP A 58 1.95 5.56 -7.39
N ASP A 59 1.51 6.55 -6.61
CA ASP A 59 1.61 7.98 -6.97
C ASP A 59 3.04 8.47 -7.21
N LYS A 60 4.02 7.81 -6.59
CA LYS A 60 5.44 8.19 -6.71
C LYS A 60 6.19 7.34 -7.74
N VAL A 61 5.58 6.26 -8.21
CA VAL A 61 6.20 5.36 -9.18
C VAL A 61 6.14 6.01 -10.56
N PRO A 62 7.28 6.19 -11.25
CA PRO A 62 7.28 6.78 -12.58
C PRO A 62 6.59 5.85 -13.59
N VAL A 63 5.89 6.44 -14.56
CA VAL A 63 5.38 5.69 -15.73
C VAL A 63 6.56 4.96 -16.40
N ASN A 64 6.30 3.73 -16.86
CA ASN A 64 7.25 2.75 -17.36
C ASN A 64 8.15 2.07 -16.32
N ALA A 65 7.95 2.30 -15.02
CA ALA A 65 8.61 1.48 -14.00
C ALA A 65 8.31 -0.01 -14.22
N ARG A 66 9.32 -0.86 -14.04
CA ARG A 66 9.16 -2.32 -14.13
C ARG A 66 8.34 -2.82 -12.95
N ILE A 67 7.27 -3.55 -13.24
CA ILE A 67 6.36 -4.11 -12.24
C ILE A 67 6.08 -5.58 -12.53
N LEU A 68 5.77 -6.33 -11.48
CA LEU A 68 5.18 -7.65 -11.55
C LEU A 68 3.70 -7.55 -11.16
N VAL A 69 2.82 -8.08 -12.01
CA VAL A 69 1.38 -7.95 -11.83
C VAL A 69 0.67 -9.30 -11.87
N SER A 70 -0.48 -9.41 -11.20
CA SER A 70 -1.28 -10.62 -11.17
C SER A 70 -2.77 -10.32 -10.95
N MET A 71 -3.64 -11.15 -11.54
CA MET A 71 -5.08 -11.12 -11.27
C MET A 71 -5.49 -11.97 -10.06
N ASN A 72 -4.74 -13.04 -9.78
CA ASN A 72 -5.08 -14.05 -8.77
C ASN A 72 -3.99 -14.31 -7.72
N GLY A 73 -2.84 -13.61 -7.82
CA GLY A 73 -1.69 -13.77 -6.92
C GLY A 73 -0.86 -15.04 -7.16
N GLN A 74 -1.24 -15.89 -8.11
CA GLN A 74 -0.55 -17.15 -8.41
C GLN A 74 0.29 -17.07 -9.68
N LYS A 75 -0.24 -16.43 -10.73
CA LYS A 75 0.48 -16.20 -11.99
C LYS A 75 0.92 -14.76 -12.08
N TRP A 76 2.22 -14.53 -12.24
CA TRP A 76 2.81 -13.20 -12.25
C TRP A 76 3.38 -12.87 -13.62
N GLU A 77 3.11 -11.66 -14.08
CA GLU A 77 3.53 -11.18 -15.38
C GLU A 77 4.43 -9.95 -15.23
N LYS A 78 5.50 -9.89 -16.02
CA LYS A 78 6.39 -8.72 -16.08
C LYS A 78 5.76 -7.69 -17.02
N ARG A 79 5.50 -6.49 -16.50
CA ARG A 79 4.87 -5.39 -17.24
C ARG A 79 5.52 -4.06 -16.89
N HIS A 80 5.09 -3.00 -17.58
CA HIS A 80 5.50 -1.63 -17.31
C HIS A 80 4.32 -0.83 -16.74
N TYR A 81 4.58 -0.05 -15.70
CA TYR A 81 3.58 0.76 -15.01
C TYR A 81 3.01 1.85 -15.90
N ALA A 82 1.68 1.96 -15.96
CA ALA A 82 0.97 2.97 -16.75
C ALA A 82 0.23 4.01 -15.88
N GLY A 83 0.12 3.79 -14.57
CA GLY A 83 -0.65 4.64 -13.66
C GLY A 83 -1.49 3.82 -12.67
N ARG A 84 -2.10 4.48 -11.69
CA ARG A 84 -3.15 3.88 -10.84
C ARG A 84 -4.52 4.43 -11.24
N VAL A 85 -5.58 3.73 -10.85
CA VAL A 85 -6.95 4.26 -10.86
C VAL A 85 -7.45 4.54 -9.44
N GLU A 86 -8.54 5.28 -9.32
CA GLU A 86 -9.13 5.68 -8.02
C GLU A 86 -9.43 4.49 -7.10
N ASP A 87 -9.70 3.30 -7.65
CA ASP A 87 -9.96 2.06 -6.91
C ASP A 87 -8.71 1.35 -6.35
N GLY A 88 -7.53 1.98 -6.40
CA GLY A 88 -6.27 1.37 -5.93
C GLY A 88 -5.70 0.28 -6.83
N ARG A 89 -6.33 0.00 -7.98
CA ARG A 89 -5.80 -0.93 -8.99
C ARG A 89 -4.65 -0.28 -9.75
N VAL A 90 -3.67 -1.11 -10.09
CA VAL A 90 -2.49 -0.70 -10.87
C VAL A 90 -2.72 -1.00 -12.35
N GLY A 91 -2.53 0.02 -13.18
CA GLY A 91 -2.55 -0.08 -14.63
C GLY A 91 -1.19 -0.44 -15.18
N SER A 92 -1.16 -1.29 -16.20
CA SER A 92 0.03 -1.59 -16.99
C SER A 92 -0.23 -1.45 -18.48
N PHE A 93 0.83 -1.21 -19.25
CA PHE A 93 0.77 -1.31 -20.70
C PHE A 93 0.58 -2.75 -21.15
N GLY A 94 -0.22 -2.95 -22.21
CA GLY A 94 -0.43 -4.23 -22.86
C GLY A 94 0.85 -4.77 -23.49
N ASP A 95 0.92 -6.09 -23.70
CA ASP A 95 1.97 -6.78 -24.47
C ASP A 95 3.44 -6.49 -24.09
N GLY A 96 3.69 -5.97 -22.88
CA GLY A 96 5.05 -5.64 -22.44
C GLY A 96 5.58 -4.33 -23.04
N ARG A 97 4.71 -3.55 -23.70
CA ARG A 97 5.03 -2.24 -24.26
C ARG A 97 5.24 -1.20 -23.16
N THR A 98 5.57 0.01 -23.59
CA THR A 98 5.82 1.19 -22.76
C THR A 98 5.06 2.38 -23.36
N SER A 99 5.08 3.53 -22.68
CA SER A 99 4.51 4.77 -23.22
C SER A 99 5.13 5.22 -24.56
N TRP A 100 6.26 4.65 -24.97
CA TRP A 100 6.97 4.98 -26.21
C TRP A 100 6.63 4.07 -27.38
N THR A 101 6.13 2.86 -27.10
CA THR A 101 5.89 1.81 -28.10
C THR A 101 4.44 1.41 -28.22
N ARG A 102 3.58 1.98 -27.37
CA ARG A 102 2.14 1.82 -27.41
C ARG A 102 1.55 2.62 -28.57
N GLU A 103 0.68 1.99 -29.36
CA GLU A 103 -0.19 2.70 -30.29
C GLU A 103 -1.32 3.44 -29.54
N ASP A 104 -1.80 4.56 -30.07
CA ASP A 104 -2.79 5.44 -29.40
C ASP A 104 -4.06 4.68 -28.93
N ASN A 105 -4.38 3.56 -29.59
CA ASN A 105 -5.56 2.74 -29.36
C ASN A 105 -5.36 1.55 -28.40
N GLU A 106 -4.17 1.35 -27.80
CA GLU A 106 -3.97 0.19 -26.92
C GLU A 106 -4.56 0.38 -25.53
N ASP A 107 -5.21 -0.65 -25.00
CA ASP A 107 -5.84 -0.57 -23.69
C ASP A 107 -4.84 -0.66 -22.53
N ILE A 108 -5.11 0.07 -21.45
CA ILE A 108 -4.45 -0.12 -20.16
C ILE A 108 -5.11 -1.31 -19.47
N THR A 109 -4.33 -2.32 -19.10
CA THR A 109 -4.83 -3.45 -18.30
C THR A 109 -4.70 -3.11 -16.82
N PHE A 110 -5.79 -3.27 -16.07
CA PHE A 110 -5.81 -3.07 -14.62
C PHE A 110 -5.67 -4.38 -13.87
N TRP A 111 -4.82 -4.39 -12.85
CA TRP A 111 -4.45 -5.58 -12.10
C TRP A 111 -4.88 -5.48 -10.64
N ARG A 112 -5.23 -6.64 -10.07
CA ARG A 112 -5.62 -6.76 -8.65
C ARG A 112 -4.42 -6.75 -7.71
N TYR A 113 -3.29 -7.32 -8.15
CA TYR A 113 -2.05 -7.37 -7.39
C TYR A 113 -0.92 -6.81 -8.25
N ALA A 114 -0.07 -5.99 -7.64
CA ALA A 114 1.12 -5.44 -8.27
C ALA A 114 2.24 -5.25 -7.24
N VAL A 115 3.48 -5.50 -7.66
CA VAL A 115 4.69 -5.21 -6.89
C VAL A 115 5.73 -4.58 -7.81
N LEU A 116 6.59 -3.71 -7.27
CA LEU A 116 7.73 -3.19 -8.02
C LEU A 116 8.69 -4.36 -8.33
N ALA A 117 9.08 -4.49 -9.58
CA ALA A 117 10.08 -5.47 -9.94
C ALA A 117 11.45 -4.87 -9.58
N GLU A 118 12.16 -5.50 -8.65
CA GLU A 118 13.56 -5.15 -8.42
C GLU A 118 14.34 -5.38 -9.71
N ASN A 119 15.24 -4.45 -10.03
CA ASN A 119 16.12 -4.56 -11.19
C ASN A 119 16.91 -5.87 -11.05
N ALA A 120 16.51 -6.91 -11.80
CA ALA A 120 17.39 -8.02 -12.11
C ALA A 120 18.60 -7.53 -12.91
#